data_AF-A0A515D9Q0-F1
#
_entry.id   AF-A0A515D9Q0-F1
#
_cell.length_a   1.000
_cell.length_b   1.000
_cell.length_c   1.000
_cell.angle_alpha   90.00
_cell.angle_beta   90.00
_cell.angle_gamma   90.00
#
_symmetry.space_group_name_H-M   'P 1'
#
loop_
_entity.id
_entity.type
_entity.pdbx_description
1 polymer ?
#
loop_
_entity_poly.entity_id
_entity_poly.type
_entity_poly.pdbx_seq_one_letter_code
_entity_poly.pdbx_strand_id
1 'polypeptide(L)'
;MKTLIRTIHRGHSRQGGVAAVEFALIASVFFMLLIGIMEMGRVLFYWNSAAEATRLGARMAVVCDLNAAEIKVRMQTMLSILPTNKIDIGYTPAGCDVTSCQSVTVSIGAGVPVTTFIPFVPLTLTLPPFSTTLPRESMLSTVGGIANPVCN
;
A
#
# COMPACT_ATOMS: atom_id res chain seq x y z
N MET A 1 35.66 -51.46 -59.98
CA MET A 1 36.60 -51.33 -58.84
C MET A 1 36.42 -49.94 -58.24
N LYS A 2 35.88 -49.85 -57.01
CA LYS A 2 36.13 -48.84 -55.95
C LYS A 2 36.01 -47.34 -56.31
N THR A 3 35.26 -46.47 -55.64
CA THR A 3 34.50 -46.49 -54.38
C THR A 3 33.65 -45.22 -54.34
N LEU A 4 32.35 -45.31 -54.03
CA LEU A 4 31.49 -44.17 -53.70
C LEU A 4 31.79 -43.72 -52.27
N ILE A 5 32.39 -42.54 -52.09
CA ILE A 5 32.54 -41.92 -50.77
C ILE A 5 31.31 -41.01 -50.54
N ARG A 6 30.35 -41.52 -49.77
CA ARG A 6 29.19 -40.77 -49.26
C ARG A 6 29.58 -40.18 -47.91
N THR A 7 29.86 -38.88 -47.88
CA THR A 7 30.15 -38.14 -46.64
C THR A 7 28.83 -37.94 -45.88
N ILE A 8 28.69 -38.62 -44.74
CA ILE A 8 27.52 -38.46 -43.85
C ILE A 8 27.73 -37.19 -43.02
N HIS A 9 26.98 -36.13 -43.34
CA HIS A 9 26.86 -34.96 -42.47
C HIS A 9 26.11 -35.34 -41.19
N ARG A 10 26.83 -35.47 -40.08
CA ARG A 10 26.28 -35.65 -38.73
C ARG A 10 25.66 -34.32 -38.28
N GLY A 11 24.32 -34.26 -38.20
CA GLY A 11 23.58 -33.10 -37.74
C GLY A 11 23.87 -32.80 -36.27
N HIS A 12 24.57 -31.68 -36.02
CA HIS A 12 24.89 -31.16 -34.68
C HIS A 12 23.81 -30.20 -34.13
N SER A 13 22.61 -30.18 -34.73
CA SER A 13 21.66 -29.07 -34.54
C SER A 13 20.49 -29.37 -33.60
N ARG A 14 20.51 -30.46 -32.82
CA ARG A 14 19.35 -30.90 -32.01
C ARG A 14 19.40 -30.55 -30.51
N GLN A 15 20.55 -30.17 -29.96
CA GLN A 15 20.67 -29.89 -28.51
C GLN A 15 20.48 -28.42 -28.12
N GLY A 16 20.76 -27.47 -29.02
CA GLY A 16 20.67 -26.03 -28.72
C GLY A 16 19.26 -25.53 -28.40
N GLY A 17 18.23 -26.10 -29.05
CA GLY A 17 16.83 -25.73 -28.79
C GLY A 17 16.28 -26.27 -27.47
N VAL A 18 16.77 -27.44 -27.01
CA VAL A 18 16.30 -28.07 -25.76
C VAL A 18 16.77 -27.26 -24.55
N ALA A 19 18.04 -26.87 -24.52
CA ALA A 19 18.59 -26.04 -23.45
C ALA A 19 17.88 -24.67 -23.32
N ALA A 20 17.47 -24.07 -24.45
CA ALA A 20 16.70 -22.83 -24.45
C ALA A 20 15.31 -23.00 -23.81
N VAL A 21 14.64 -24.14 -24.04
CA VAL A 21 13.32 -24.43 -23.45
C VAL A 21 13.44 -24.72 -21.95
N GLU A 22 14.45 -25.49 -21.53
CA GLU A 22 14.71 -25.75 -20.10
C GLU A 22 14.99 -24.46 -19.33
N PHE A 23 15.81 -23.58 -19.90
CA PHE A 23 16.08 -22.26 -19.34
C PHE A 23 14.81 -21.40 -19.25
N ALA A 24 13.98 -21.38 -20.30
CA ALA A 24 12.75 -20.60 -20.30
C ALA A 24 11.78 -21.03 -19.19
N LEU A 25 11.66 -22.33 -18.93
CA LEU A 25 10.80 -22.85 -17.86
C LEU A 25 11.31 -22.43 -16.48
N ILE A 26 12.61 -22.60 -16.20
CA ILE A 26 13.20 -22.23 -14.91
C ILE A 26 13.14 -20.71 -14.71
N ALA A 27 13.48 -19.94 -15.74
CA ALA A 27 13.42 -18.48 -15.70
C ALA A 27 11.99 -18.00 -15.42
N SER A 28 10.96 -18.63 -16.01
CA SER A 28 9.56 -18.25 -15.78
C SER A 28 9.15 -18.40 -14.31
N VAL A 29 9.54 -19.50 -13.66
CA VAL A 29 9.25 -19.74 -12.24
C VAL A 29 10.06 -18.81 -11.34
N PHE A 30 11.33 -18.56 -11.68
CA PHE A 30 12.20 -17.66 -10.94
C PHE A 30 11.68 -16.22 -10.95
N PHE A 31 11.28 -15.68 -12.11
CA PHE A 31 10.70 -14.34 -12.21
C PHE A 31 9.34 -14.25 -11.50
N MET A 32 8.50 -15.29 -11.58
CA MET A 32 7.24 -15.35 -10.82
C MET A 32 7.48 -15.24 -9.32
N LEU A 33 8.49 -15.95 -8.79
CA LEU A 33 8.87 -15.89 -7.38
C LEU A 33 9.43 -14.51 -6.99
N LEU A 34 10.29 -13.91 -7.82
CA LEU A 34 10.81 -12.56 -7.57
C LEU A 34 9.69 -11.51 -7.53
N ILE A 35 8.77 -11.54 -8.48
CA ILE A 35 7.59 -10.65 -8.48
C ILE A 35 6.76 -10.89 -7.23
N GLY A 36 6.52 -12.15 -6.84
CA GLY A 36 5.80 -12.47 -5.61
C GLY A 36 6.42 -11.86 -4.35
N ILE A 37 7.76 -11.92 -4.21
CA ILE A 37 8.47 -11.30 -3.08
C ILE A 37 8.35 -9.77 -3.12
N MET A 38 8.51 -9.15 -4.29
CA MET A 38 8.36 -7.70 -4.45
C MET A 38 6.96 -7.23 -4.08
N GLU A 39 5.93 -7.97 -4.51
CA GLU A 39 4.53 -7.68 -4.22
C GLU A 39 4.24 -7.78 -2.71
N MET A 40 4.79 -8.80 -2.03
CA MET A 40 4.66 -8.92 -0.58
C MET A 40 5.36 -7.78 0.17
N GLY A 41 6.53 -7.35 -0.32
CA GLY A 41 7.22 -6.16 0.20
C GLY A 41 6.37 -4.90 0.10
N ARG A 42 5.66 -4.71 -1.03
CA ARG A 42 4.72 -3.59 -1.21
C ARG A 42 3.53 -3.67 -0.26
N VAL A 43 2.97 -4.86 -0.04
CA VAL A 43 1.87 -5.05 0.92
C VAL A 43 2.30 -4.67 2.34
N LEU A 44 3.49 -5.11 2.76
CA LEU A 44 4.03 -4.76 4.08
C LEU A 44 4.29 -3.25 4.19
N PHE A 45 4.77 -2.61 3.12
CA PHE A 45 4.90 -1.16 3.07
C PHE A 45 3.55 -0.46 3.29
N TYR A 46 2.47 -0.92 2.66
CA TYR A 46 1.14 -0.34 2.87
C TYR A 46 0.65 -0.50 4.31
N TRP A 47 0.92 -1.62 4.99
CA TRP A 47 0.56 -1.79 6.40
C TRP A 47 1.27 -0.79 7.31
N ASN A 48 2.57 -0.57 7.10
CA ASN A 48 3.33 0.43 7.87
C ASN A 48 2.87 1.85 7.55
N SER A 49 2.65 2.16 6.27
CA SER A 49 2.15 3.48 5.83
C SER A 49 0.73 3.76 6.34
N ALA A 50 -0.12 2.75 6.48
CA ALA A 50 -1.45 2.89 7.07
C ALA A 50 -1.37 3.27 8.56
N ALA A 51 -0.48 2.63 9.31
CA ALA A 51 -0.24 3.00 10.71
C ALA A 51 0.24 4.47 10.82
N GLU A 52 1.19 4.87 9.98
CA GLU A 52 1.67 6.26 9.97
C GLU A 52 0.58 7.26 9.56
N ALA A 53 -0.23 6.93 8.56
CA ALA A 53 -1.33 7.77 8.11
C ALA A 53 -2.37 7.99 9.22
N THR A 54 -2.70 6.95 10.03
CA THR A 54 -3.58 7.15 11.20
C THR A 54 -2.96 8.06 12.24
N ARG A 55 -1.65 7.96 12.48
CA ARG A 55 -0.93 8.80 13.45
C ARG A 55 -0.89 10.26 13.00
N LEU A 56 -0.64 10.50 11.71
CA LEU A 56 -0.73 11.82 11.10
C LEU A 56 -2.16 12.38 11.23
N GLY A 57 -3.16 11.59 10.84
CA GLY A 57 -4.57 11.98 10.95
C GLY A 57 -4.95 12.38 12.37
N ALA A 58 -4.57 11.58 13.37
CA ALA A 58 -4.84 11.88 14.78
C ALA A 58 -4.17 13.19 15.23
N ARG A 59 -2.91 13.43 14.85
CA ARG A 59 -2.19 14.66 15.18
C ARG A 59 -2.83 15.91 14.57
N MET A 60 -3.32 15.83 13.34
CA MET A 60 -4.04 16.93 12.72
C MET A 60 -5.39 17.14 13.37
N ALA A 61 -6.10 16.06 13.69
CA ALA A 61 -7.45 16.11 14.25
C ALA A 61 -7.51 16.69 15.67
N VAL A 62 -6.42 16.62 16.45
CA VAL A 62 -6.35 17.21 17.80
C VAL A 62 -5.92 18.69 17.78
N VAL A 63 -5.35 19.16 16.67
CA VAL A 63 -4.79 20.53 16.55
C VAL A 63 -5.71 21.45 15.74
N CYS A 64 -6.34 20.96 14.67
CA CYS A 64 -7.08 21.76 13.70
C CYS A 64 -8.59 21.79 13.98
N ASP A 65 -9.27 22.88 13.58
CA ASP A 65 -10.73 22.96 13.65
C ASP A 65 -11.37 22.20 12.47
N LEU A 66 -11.80 20.99 12.78
CA LEU A 66 -12.88 20.23 12.13
C LEU A 66 -13.22 20.55 10.65
N ASN A 67 -12.37 20.12 9.73
CA ASN A 67 -12.85 19.60 8.45
C ASN A 67 -12.33 18.17 8.25
N ALA A 68 -13.16 17.19 8.62
CA ALA A 68 -12.87 15.77 8.44
C ALA A 68 -12.52 15.42 6.98
N ALA A 69 -12.98 16.20 6.00
CA ALA A 69 -12.63 16.00 4.60
C ALA A 69 -11.14 16.28 4.34
N GLU A 70 -10.57 17.36 4.87
CA GLU A 70 -9.16 17.73 4.67
C GLU A 70 -8.21 16.72 5.32
N ILE A 71 -8.55 16.26 6.53
CA ILE A 71 -7.78 15.23 7.23
C ILE A 71 -7.77 13.94 6.40
N LYS A 72 -8.92 13.56 5.84
CA LYS A 72 -9.03 12.38 4.96
C LYS A 72 -8.20 12.56 3.68
N VAL A 73 -8.25 13.73 3.04
CA VAL A 73 -7.46 14.03 1.83
C VAL A 73 -5.97 13.89 2.13
N ARG A 74 -5.48 14.45 3.23
CA ARG A 74 -4.06 14.32 3.61
C ARG A 74 -3.64 12.91 3.94
N MET A 75 -4.50 12.15 4.63
CA MET A 75 -4.26 10.71 4.84
C MET A 75 -4.18 9.96 3.49
N GLN A 76 -5.00 10.33 2.52
CA GLN A 76 -4.96 9.77 1.16
C GLN A 76 -3.72 10.22 0.36
N THR A 77 -3.21 11.44 0.58
CA THR A 77 -1.94 11.87 -0.04
C THR A 77 -0.78 10.99 0.42
N MET A 78 -0.77 10.55 1.69
CA MET A 78 0.22 9.59 2.19
C MET A 78 -0.03 8.17 1.69
N LEU A 79 -1.29 7.74 1.63
CA LEU A 79 -1.68 6.39 1.24
C LEU A 79 -2.85 6.45 0.25
N SER A 80 -2.53 6.56 -1.04
CA SER A 80 -3.54 6.78 -2.11
C SER A 80 -4.50 5.61 -2.32
N ILE A 81 -4.12 4.41 -1.88
CA ILE A 81 -4.98 3.22 -1.92
C ILE A 81 -6.11 3.25 -0.89
N LEU A 82 -6.06 4.16 0.08
CA LEU A 82 -7.03 4.26 1.16
C LEU A 82 -8.31 4.95 0.68
N PRO A 83 -9.49 4.31 0.70
CA PRO A 83 -10.73 4.97 0.35
C PRO A 83 -11.28 5.78 1.54
N THR A 84 -11.88 6.94 1.27
CA THR A 84 -12.37 7.88 2.30
C THR A 84 -13.47 7.29 3.20
N ASN A 85 -14.20 6.29 2.71
CA ASN A 85 -15.24 5.57 3.45
C ASN A 85 -14.69 4.58 4.48
N LYS A 86 -13.39 4.26 4.42
CA LYS A 86 -12.71 3.42 5.41
C LYS A 86 -12.00 4.25 6.47
N ILE A 87 -11.98 5.58 6.34
CA ILE A 87 -11.40 6.49 7.34
C ILE A 87 -12.52 7.03 8.22
N ASP A 88 -12.43 6.78 9.51
CA ASP A 88 -13.36 7.31 10.50
C ASP A 88 -12.63 8.14 11.56
N ILE A 89 -13.26 9.24 11.97
CA ILE A 89 -12.72 10.19 12.94
C ILE A 89 -13.76 10.35 14.05
N GLY A 90 -13.51 9.71 15.18
CA GLY A 90 -14.37 9.74 16.35
C GLY A 90 -13.90 10.78 17.36
N TYR A 91 -14.82 11.60 17.85
CA TYR A 91 -14.58 12.57 18.91
C TYR A 91 -15.23 12.11 20.21
N THR A 92 -14.52 12.28 21.31
CA THR A 92 -14.96 11.86 22.65
C THR A 92 -14.87 13.03 23.63
N PRO A 93 -15.92 13.31 24.43
CA PRO A 93 -17.23 12.65 24.46
C PRO A 93 -18.09 12.92 23.20
N ALA A 94 -19.06 12.04 22.91
CA ALA A 94 -19.85 12.15 21.69
C ALA A 94 -20.61 13.50 21.62
N GLY A 95 -20.59 14.15 20.46
CA GLY A 95 -21.21 15.46 20.26
C GLY A 95 -20.44 16.62 20.87
N CYS A 96 -19.18 16.42 21.26
CA CYS A 96 -18.31 17.50 21.70
C CYS A 96 -17.96 18.48 20.58
N ASP A 97 -17.63 19.69 21.01
CA ASP A 97 -17.16 20.81 20.19
C ASP A 97 -15.64 21.01 20.42
N VAL A 98 -14.99 21.86 19.63
CA VAL A 98 -13.59 22.27 19.78
C VAL A 98 -13.24 22.70 21.21
N THR A 99 -14.21 23.18 21.98
CA THR A 99 -14.04 23.60 23.39
C THR A 99 -14.30 22.51 24.43
N SER A 100 -14.96 21.40 24.09
CA SER A 100 -15.39 20.36 25.04
C SER A 100 -14.88 18.95 24.72
N CYS A 101 -14.26 18.73 23.56
CA CYS A 101 -13.66 17.44 23.24
C CYS A 101 -12.49 17.14 24.17
N GLN A 102 -12.33 15.87 24.54
CA GLN A 102 -11.24 15.39 25.41
C GLN A 102 -10.22 14.58 24.62
N SER A 103 -10.68 13.72 23.71
CA SER A 103 -9.81 12.93 22.86
C SER A 103 -10.41 12.70 21.47
N VAL A 104 -9.52 12.46 20.51
CA VAL A 104 -9.84 12.17 19.13
C VAL A 104 -9.26 10.82 18.76
N THR A 105 -10.07 9.98 18.14
CA THR A 105 -9.70 8.67 17.62
C THR A 105 -9.79 8.69 16.10
N VAL A 106 -8.67 8.47 15.42
CA VAL A 106 -8.65 8.29 13.96
C VAL A 106 -8.44 6.83 13.65
N SER A 107 -9.29 6.25 12.81
CA SER A 107 -9.23 4.85 12.45
C SER A 107 -9.33 4.60 10.95
N ILE A 108 -8.68 3.54 10.51
CA ILE A 108 -8.81 2.92 9.20
C ILE A 108 -9.51 1.58 9.42
N GLY A 109 -10.69 1.41 8.83
CA GLY A 109 -11.46 0.19 8.87
C GLY A 109 -10.80 -0.95 8.10
N ALA A 110 -11.10 -2.18 8.52
CA ALA A 110 -10.59 -3.38 7.87
C ALA A 110 -11.09 -3.53 6.42
N GLY A 111 -10.34 -4.30 5.62
CA GLY A 111 -10.82 -4.74 4.31
C GLY A 111 -10.54 -3.77 3.18
N VAL A 112 -9.54 -2.88 3.31
CA VAL A 112 -9.05 -2.09 2.16
C VAL A 112 -8.29 -3.05 1.23
N PRO A 113 -8.72 -3.25 -0.01
CA PRO A 113 -8.11 -4.24 -0.89
C PRO A 113 -6.78 -3.74 -1.47
N VAL A 114 -5.74 -4.55 -1.35
CA VAL A 114 -4.47 -4.41 -2.05
C VAL A 114 -4.44 -5.44 -3.17
N THR A 115 -4.62 -4.97 -4.40
CA THR A 115 -4.50 -5.81 -5.59
C THR A 115 -3.03 -6.09 -5.86
N THR A 116 -2.67 -7.37 -5.96
CA THR A 116 -1.32 -7.77 -6.37
C THR A 116 -1.26 -8.03 -7.88
N PHE A 117 -0.09 -7.81 -8.47
CA PHE A 117 0.19 -7.99 -9.90
C PHE A 117 0.98 -9.28 -10.16
N ILE A 118 0.66 -10.35 -9.41
CA ILE A 118 1.31 -11.65 -9.60
C ILE A 118 0.75 -12.30 -10.88
N PRO A 119 1.60 -12.69 -11.84
CA PRO A 119 1.14 -13.34 -13.06
C PRO A 119 0.49 -14.69 -12.72
N PHE A 120 -0.62 -15.01 -13.38
CA PHE A 120 -1.40 -16.26 -13.26
C PHE A 120 -2.10 -16.52 -11.91
N VAL A 121 -1.83 -15.74 -10.87
CA VAL A 121 -2.45 -15.91 -9.54
C VAL A 121 -3.00 -14.56 -9.06
N PRO A 122 -4.28 -14.24 -9.28
CA PRO A 122 -4.87 -13.01 -8.77
C PRO A 122 -5.08 -13.12 -7.26
N LEU A 123 -4.10 -12.66 -6.48
CA LEU A 123 -4.20 -12.57 -5.02
C LEU A 123 -4.61 -11.15 -4.62
N THR A 124 -5.64 -11.04 -3.78
CA THR A 124 -6.04 -9.78 -3.16
C THR A 124 -5.85 -9.91 -1.66
N LEU A 125 -4.99 -9.07 -1.09
CA LEU A 125 -4.75 -9.02 0.35
C LEU A 125 -5.41 -7.77 0.92
N THR A 126 -5.99 -7.86 2.10
CA THR A 126 -6.67 -6.73 2.72
C THR A 126 -5.80 -6.09 3.80
N LEU A 127 -5.84 -4.77 3.91
CA LEU A 127 -5.27 -4.10 5.08
C LEU A 127 -6.08 -4.47 6.35
N PRO A 128 -5.40 -4.75 7.47
CA PRO A 128 -6.03 -4.86 8.77
C PRO A 128 -6.50 -3.48 9.26
N PRO A 129 -7.36 -3.45 10.30
CA PRO A 129 -7.78 -2.19 10.89
C PRO A 129 -6.63 -1.53 11.67
N PHE A 130 -6.53 -0.21 11.59
CA PHE A 130 -5.57 0.60 12.35
C PHE A 130 -6.32 1.71 13.07
N SER A 131 -5.89 2.06 14.29
CA SER A 131 -6.47 3.20 15.00
C SER A 131 -5.42 3.88 15.87
N THR A 132 -5.51 5.20 15.97
CA THR A 132 -4.69 6.02 16.84
C THR A 132 -5.59 6.98 17.61
N THR A 133 -5.45 6.99 18.94
CA THR A 133 -6.19 7.90 19.82
C THR A 133 -5.21 8.87 20.47
N LEU A 134 -5.54 10.16 20.45
CA LEU A 134 -4.75 11.21 21.08
C LEU A 134 -5.66 12.15 21.87
N PRO A 135 -5.18 12.72 23.00
CA PRO A 135 -5.91 13.76 23.70
C PRO A 135 -6.00 15.02 22.85
N ARG A 136 -7.03 15.83 23.11
CA ARG A 136 -7.18 17.13 22.48
C ARG A 136 -6.00 18.04 22.85
N GLU A 137 -5.59 18.84 21.87
CA GLU A 137 -4.68 19.97 22.04
C GLU A 137 -5.44 21.28 21.78
N SER A 138 -5.08 22.05 20.75
CA SER A 138 -5.72 23.34 20.45
C SER A 138 -7.07 23.25 19.73
N MET A 139 -7.27 22.26 18.85
CA MET A 139 -8.43 22.14 17.94
C MET A 139 -8.86 23.46 17.26
N LEU A 140 -7.90 24.32 16.93
CA LEU A 140 -8.07 25.62 16.31
C LEU A 140 -7.07 25.76 15.16
N SER A 141 -7.58 25.91 13.93
CA SER A 141 -6.73 26.13 12.76
C SER A 141 -6.17 27.55 12.69
N THR A 142 -6.71 28.49 13.48
CA THR A 142 -6.20 29.85 13.61
C THR A 142 -6.08 30.24 15.09
N VAL A 143 -4.96 30.84 15.47
CA VAL A 143 -4.72 31.35 16.83
C VAL A 143 -4.28 32.81 16.73
N GLY A 144 -5.08 33.73 17.29
CA GLY A 144 -4.78 35.17 17.23
C GLY A 144 -4.73 35.75 15.82
N GLY A 145 -5.49 35.18 14.87
CA GLY A 145 -5.50 35.62 13.46
C GLY A 145 -4.38 35.02 12.58
N ILE A 146 -3.52 34.17 13.13
CA ILE A 146 -2.47 33.46 12.40
C ILE A 146 -2.93 32.03 12.12
N ALA A 147 -2.90 31.62 10.84
CA ALA A 147 -3.23 30.27 10.43
C ALA A 147 -2.12 29.28 10.81
N ASN A 148 -2.52 28.10 11.31
CA ASN A 148 -1.60 27.03 11.64
C ASN A 148 -1.17 26.30 10.35
N PRO A 149 0.14 26.22 10.05
CA PRO A 149 0.62 25.53 8.85
C PRO A 149 0.33 24.02 8.87
N VAL A 150 0.10 23.44 10.04
CA VAL A 150 -0.31 22.03 10.18
C VAL A 150 -1.76 21.83 9.71
N CYS A 151 -2.55 22.88 9.56
CA CYS A 151 -3.97 22.79 9.20
C CYS A 151 -4.28 23.22 7.76
N ASN A 152 -3.27 23.67 6.99
CA ASN A 152 -3.41 24.13 5.60
C ASN A 152 -2.63 23.24 4.64
#